data_AF-A0A6P0YSF5-F1
#
_entry.id   AF-A0A6P0YSF5-F1
#
_cell.length_a   1.000
_cell.length_b   1.000
_cell.length_c   1.000
_cell.angle_alpha   90.00
_cell.angle_beta   90.00
_cell.angle_gamma   90.00
#
_symmetry.space_group_name_H-M   'P 1'
#
loop_
_entity.id
_entity.type
_entity.pdbx_description
1 polymer ?
#
loop_
_entity_poly.entity_id
_entity_poly.type
_entity_poly.pdbx_seq_one_letter_code
_entity_poly.pdbx_strand_id
1 'polypeptide(L)' 'NLATYLSSEGIILLQSDLETVAQEMCTRFEANPAFQRKGKDWLAKNPMPVPTQREILTLSRGEPVYRALFVRSQLSEC' A
#
# COMPACT_ATOMS: atom_id res chain seq x y z
N ASN A 1 -13.64 -7.05 7.28
CA ASN A 1 -12.93 -5.77 7.06
C ASN A 1 -11.51 -5.95 7.59
N LEU A 2 -10.45 -5.76 6.80
CA LEU A 2 -9.05 -5.97 7.26
C LEU A 2 -8.71 -5.16 8.52
N ALA A 3 -9.34 -3.99 8.70
CA ALA A 3 -9.10 -3.12 9.83
C ALA A 3 -9.31 -3.81 11.19
N THR A 4 -10.15 -4.86 11.28
CA THR A 4 -10.40 -5.59 12.53
C THR A 4 -9.19 -6.38 13.03
N TYR A 5 -8.22 -6.66 12.15
CA TYR A 5 -7.06 -7.50 12.46
C TYR A 5 -5.74 -6.74 12.53
N LEU A 6 -5.69 -5.48 12.10
CA LEU A 6 -4.51 -4.63 12.25
C LEU A 6 -4.50 -3.96 13.61
N SER A 7 -3.33 -3.70 14.22
CA SER A 7 -3.25 -2.80 15.37
C SER A 7 -3.63 -1.36 14.99
N SER A 8 -3.94 -0.51 15.98
CA SER A 8 -3.95 0.94 15.76
C SER A 8 -2.62 1.38 15.13
N GLU A 9 -2.68 2.32 14.18
CA GLU A 9 -1.53 2.75 13.36
C GLU A 9 -0.84 1.64 12.54
N GLY A 10 -1.49 0.48 12.40
CA GLY A 10 -0.99 -0.62 11.58
C GLY A 10 -0.79 -0.20 10.13
N ILE A 11 0.36 -0.55 9.56
CA ILE A 11 0.76 -0.16 8.20
C ILE A 11 0.33 -1.23 7.19
N ILE A 12 -0.17 -0.77 6.05
CA ILE A 12 -0.45 -1.58 4.87
C ILE A 12 0.40 -1.04 3.72
N LEU A 13 1.27 -1.90 3.18
CA LEU A 13 1.97 -1.64 1.93
C LEU A 13 1.25 -2.37 0.80
N LEU A 14 0.66 -1.60 -0.11
CA LEU A 14 0.12 -2.12 -1.36
C LEU A 14 1.22 -2.08 -2.42
N GLN A 15 1.37 -3.17 -3.17
CA GLN A 15 2.38 -3.30 -4.20
C GLN A 15 1.87 -4.10 -5.40
N SER A 16 2.13 -3.61 -6.61
CA SER A 16 1.83 -4.29 -7.88
C SER A 16 2.87 -3.92 -8.94
N ASP A 17 3.13 -4.84 -9.86
CA ASP A 17 3.85 -4.62 -11.12
C ASP A 17 2.92 -4.12 -12.25
N LEU A 18 1.61 -4.07 -12.01
CA LEU A 18 0.60 -3.52 -12.91
C LEU A 18 -0.09 -2.29 -12.30
N GLU A 19 -0.05 -1.16 -13.02
CA GLU A 19 -0.60 0.11 -12.53
C GLU A 19 -2.10 0.06 -12.27
N THR A 20 -2.86 -0.50 -13.22
CA THR A 20 -4.32 -0.58 -13.14
C THR A 20 -4.77 -1.36 -11.90
N VAL A 21 -4.04 -2.43 -11.56
CA VAL A 21 -4.28 -3.23 -10.36
C VAL A 21 -3.91 -2.43 -9.10
N ALA A 22 -2.76 -1.71 -9.10
CA ALA A 22 -2.39 -0.85 -7.98
C ALA A 22 -3.42 0.26 -7.71
N GLN A 23 -3.90 0.90 -8.77
CA GLN A 23 -4.94 1.93 -8.70
C GLN A 23 -6.25 1.36 -8.15
N GLU A 24 -6.70 0.20 -8.64
CA GLU A 24 -7.91 -0.46 -8.12
C GLU A 24 -7.76 -0.81 -6.63
N MET A 25 -6.61 -1.35 -6.22
CA MET A 25 -6.34 -1.62 -4.81
C MET A 25 -6.40 -0.32 -3.98
N CYS A 26 -5.77 0.76 -4.44
CA CYS A 26 -5.80 2.05 -3.74
C CYS A 26 -7.23 2.58 -3.62
N THR A 27 -8.01 2.57 -4.70
CA THR A 27 -9.41 3.00 -4.70
C THR A 27 -10.24 2.27 -3.65
N ARG A 28 -10.06 0.96 -3.50
CA ARG A 28 -10.78 0.16 -2.48
C ARG A 28 -10.38 0.53 -1.05
N PHE A 29 -9.11 0.86 -0.81
CA PHE A 29 -8.64 1.30 0.51
C PHE A 29 -9.04 2.75 0.80
N GLU A 30 -8.97 3.65 -0.17
CA GLU A 30 -9.38 5.06 -0.05
C GLU A 30 -10.89 5.21 0.19
N ALA A 31 -11.71 4.29 -0.33
CA ALA A 31 -13.15 4.24 -0.06
C ALA A 31 -13.51 3.79 1.36
N ASN A 32 -12.55 3.29 2.15
CA ASN A 32 -12.79 2.78 3.50
C ASN A 32 -12.20 3.74 4.55
N PRO A 33 -13.04 4.37 5.40
CA PRO A 33 -12.58 5.38 6.37
C PRO A 33 -11.63 4.83 7.44
N ALA A 34 -11.58 3.51 7.62
CA ALA A 34 -10.64 2.87 8.54
C ALA A 34 -9.18 2.95 8.06
N PHE A 35 -8.92 3.40 6.82
CA PHE A 35 -7.60 3.51 6.25
C PHE A 35 -7.33 4.92 5.72
N GLN A 36 -6.09 5.38 5.92
CA GLN A 36 -5.61 6.65 5.40
C GLN A 36 -4.37 6.43 4.56
N ARG A 37 -4.39 6.88 3.30
CA ARG A 37 -3.20 6.86 2.43
C ARG A 37 -2.14 7.84 2.94
N LYS A 38 -0.88 7.41 2.92
CA LYS A 38 0.29 8.26 3.21
C LYS A 38 0.90 8.72 1.88
N GLY A 39 0.82 10.02 1.63
CA GLY A 39 1.26 10.64 0.37
C GLY A 39 0.24 10.47 -0.76
N LYS A 40 0.47 11.18 -1.87
CA LYS A 40 -0.37 11.11 -3.08
C LYS A 40 0.28 10.27 -4.19
N ASP A 41 1.59 10.39 -4.33
CA ASP A 41 2.35 9.72 -5.39
C ASP A 41 2.70 8.26 -5.02
N TRP A 42 3.11 7.49 -6.02
CA TRP A 42 3.68 6.16 -5.82
C TRP A 42 5.03 6.26 -5.09
N LEU A 43 5.31 5.34 -4.16
CA LEU A 43 6.60 5.32 -3.48
C LEU A 43 7.71 4.87 -4.44
N ALA A 44 8.72 5.72 -4.62
CA ALA A 44 9.87 5.45 -5.48
C ALA A 44 10.76 4.30 -4.97
N LYS A 45 10.78 4.07 -3.66
CA LYS A 45 11.56 3.00 -3.01
C LYS A 45 10.66 2.15 -2.12
N ASN A 46 11.02 0.89 -1.93
CA ASN A 46 10.37 0.03 -0.96
C ASN A 46 10.72 0.50 0.47
N PRO A 47 9.74 0.79 1.34
CA PRO A 47 10.02 1.12 2.73
C PRO A 47 10.43 -0.11 3.58
N MET A 48 10.21 -1.33 3.08
CA MET A 48 10.58 -2.57 3.75
C MET A 48 12.06 -2.89 3.53
N PRO A 49 12.75 -3.49 4.52
CA PRO A 49 14.19 -3.77 4.43
C PRO A 49 14.54 -4.82 3.36
N VAL A 50 13.60 -5.71 3.03
CA VAL A 50 13.81 -6.79 2.06
C VAL A 50 12.68 -6.75 1.01
N PRO A 51 12.99 -6.51 -0.27
CA PRO A 51 12.00 -6.52 -1.34
C PRO A 51 11.55 -7.95 -1.66
N THR A 52 10.37 -8.07 -2.25
CA THR A 52 9.86 -9.38 -2.70
C THR A 52 10.60 -9.87 -3.95
N GLN A 53 10.62 -11.18 -4.20
CA GLN A 53 11.18 -11.72 -5.44
C GLN A 53 10.51 -11.12 -6.68
N ARG A 54 9.19 -10.87 -6.63
CA ARG A 54 8.46 -10.26 -7.75
C ARG A 54 9.00 -8.88 -8.06
N GLU A 55 9.15 -8.04 -7.05
CA GLU A 55 9.67 -6.69 -7.19
C GLU A 55 11.11 -6.64 -7.70
N ILE A 56 11.98 -7.52 -7.20
CA ILE A 56 13.36 -7.64 -7.69
C ILE A 56 13.35 -7.95 -9.19
N LEU A 57 12.53 -8.92 -9.62
CA LEU A 57 12.45 -9.30 -11.02
C LEU A 57 11.89 -8.18 -11.91
N THR A 58 10.81 -7.52 -11.49
CA THR A 58 10.23 -6.38 -12.22
C THR A 58 11.25 -5.26 -12.38
N LEU A 59 11.92 -4.84 -11.29
CA LEU A 59 12.94 -3.80 -11.35
C LEU A 59 14.16 -4.20 -12.20
N SER A 60 14.57 -5.48 -12.16
CA SER A 60 15.69 -5.97 -12.97
C SER A 60 15.45 -5.88 -14.48
N ARG A 61 14.17 -5.83 -14.89
CA ARG A 61 13.74 -5.64 -16.29
C ARG A 61 13.60 -4.15 -16.65
N GLY A 62 13.83 -3.24 -15.71
CA GLY A 62 13.59 -1.81 -15.89
C GLY A 62 12.10 -1.44 -15.87
N GLU A 63 11.23 -2.34 -15.41
CA GLU A 63 9.79 -2.12 -15.33
C GLU A 63 9.41 -1.44 -14.00
N PRO A 64 8.36 -0.61 -13.99
CA PRO A 64 7.92 0.08 -12.79
C PRO A 64 7.27 -0.88 -11.79
N VAL A 65 7.39 -0.54 -10.51
CA VAL A 65 6.63 -1.18 -9.42
C VAL A 65 5.88 -0.09 -8.67
N TYR A 66 4.57 -0.26 -8.58
CA TYR A 66 3.65 0.71 -8.01
C TYR A 66 3.44 0.38 -6.54
N ARG A 67 3.77 1.32 -5.66
CA ARG A 67 3.75 1.14 -4.21
C ARG A 67 2.95 2.26 -3.56
N ALA A 68 2.03 1.92 -2.67
CA ALA A 68 1.30 2.88 -1.85
C ALA A 68 1.24 2.40 -0.41
N LEU A 69 1.35 3.35 0.52
CA LEU A 69 1.31 3.06 1.94
C LEU A 69 0.03 3.62 2.55
N PHE A 70 -0.64 2.80 3.34
CA PHE A 70 -1.81 3.17 4.11
C PHE A 70 -1.55 2.89 5.59
N VAL A 71 -2.21 3.64 6.46
CA VAL A 71 -2.25 3.34 7.89
C VAL A 71 -3.70 3.07 8.30
N ARG A 72 -3.90 2.17 9.27
CA ARG A 72 -5.18 2.04 9.94
C ARG A 72 -5.42 3.31 10.77
N SER A 73 -6.45 4.07 10.43
CA SER A 73 -6.89 5.25 11.18
C SER A 73 -7.32 4.84 12.59
N GLN A 74 -7.05 5.68 13.59
CA GLN A 74 -7.74 5.58 14.87
C GLN A 74 -9.24 5.82 14.62
N LEU A 75 -10.06 4.80 14.87
CA LEU A 75 -11.48 5.07 15.09
C LEU A 75 -11.53 5.76 16.45
N SER A 76 -11.74 7.07 16.45
CA SER A 76 -12.17 7.76 17.66
C SER A 76 -13.53 7.18 18.02
N GLU A 77 -13.60 6.36 19.06
CA GLU A 77 -14.86 6.07 19.72
C GLU A 77 -15.39 7.40 20.28
N CYS A 78 -16.54 7.86 19.78
CA CYS A 78 -17.28 8.96 20.36
C CYS A 78 -17.94 8.53 21.67
#